data_AF-A0A9E2YPR1-F1
#
_entry.id   AF-A0A9E2YPR1-F1
#
_cell.length_a   1.000
_cell.length_b   1.000
_cell.length_c   1.000
_cell.angle_alpha   90.00
_cell.angle_beta   90.00
_cell.angle_gamma   90.00
#
_symmetry.space_group_name_H-M   'P 1'
#
loop_
_entity.id
_entity.type
_entity.pdbx_description
1 polymer ?
#
loop_
_entity_poly.entity_id
_entity_poly.type
_entity_poly.pdbx_seq_one_letter_code
_entity_poly.pdbx_strand_id
1 'polypeptide(L)'
;MDFEGEHTRDLLALAQRALQGDPISKDLLCTAAVRVIDNPPRDGILRSLVDHVCQAVFDWTCFDGSRARLEGVIEGYQMAASTLEFDERLNKLRH
;
A
#
# COMPACT_ATOMS: atom_id res chain seq x y z
N MET A 1 1.78 -0.91 18.23
CA MET A 1 1.40 0.29 17.47
C MET A 1 1.26 -0.14 16.02
N ASP A 2 0.27 0.39 15.29
CA ASP A 2 0.11 0.09 13.86
C ASP A 2 1.07 0.99 13.07
N PHE A 3 2.22 0.44 12.67
CA PHE A 3 3.26 1.16 11.92
C PHE A 3 2.92 1.28 10.43
N GLU A 4 2.23 0.29 9.89
CA GLU A 4 1.83 0.18 8.49
C GLU A 4 0.60 1.04 8.18
N GLY A 5 -0.27 1.24 9.17
CA GLY A 5 -1.48 2.05 9.07
C GLY A 5 -2.64 1.26 8.47
N GLU A 6 -3.76 1.24 9.19
CA GLU A 6 -5.01 0.57 8.81
C GLU A 6 -5.46 0.93 7.39
N HIS A 7 -5.41 2.21 7.03
CA HIS A 7 -5.81 2.68 5.71
C HIS A 7 -4.91 2.16 4.58
N THR A 8 -3.62 1.96 4.85
CA THR A 8 -2.69 1.40 3.86
C THR A 8 -3.03 -0.06 3.60
N ARG A 9 -3.29 -0.84 4.65
CA ARG A 9 -3.70 -2.25 4.51
C ARG A 9 -5.00 -2.37 3.72
N ASP A 10 -5.97 -1.51 3.98
CA ASP A 10 -7.23 -1.47 3.23
C ASP A 10 -7.01 -1.16 1.74
N LEU A 11 -6.16 -0.17 1.44
CA LEU A 11 -5.82 0.18 0.05
C LEU A 11 -5.16 -0.99 -0.68
N LEU A 12 -4.19 -1.65 -0.05
CA LEU A 12 -3.49 -2.79 -0.64
C LEU A 12 -4.43 -3.95 -0.89
N ALA A 13 -5.33 -4.26 0.06
CA ALA A 13 -6.32 -5.31 -0.10
C ALA A 13 -7.28 -5.01 -1.27
N LEU A 14 -7.77 -3.77 -1.39
CA LEU A 14 -8.63 -3.35 -2.49
C LEU A 14 -7.90 -3.44 -3.84
N ALA A 15 -6.65 -2.96 -3.90
CA ALA A 15 -5.85 -2.98 -5.12
C ALA A 15 -5.53 -4.41 -5.56
N GLN A 16 -5.19 -5.31 -4.64
CA GLN A 16 -4.98 -6.73 -4.93
C GLN A 16 -6.24 -7.41 -5.48
N ARG A 17 -7.41 -7.14 -4.88
CA ARG A 17 -8.68 -7.67 -5.38
C ARG A 17 -8.99 -7.16 -6.78
N ALA A 18 -8.79 -5.86 -7.02
CA ALA A 18 -8.98 -5.26 -8.33
C ALA A 18 -8.04 -5.87 -9.38
N LEU A 19 -6.80 -6.19 -9.00
CA LEU A 19 -5.87 -6.97 -9.81
C LEU A 19 -6.40 -8.40 -10.02
N GLN A 20 -6.98 -9.07 -9.05
CA GLN A 20 -7.53 -10.42 -9.27
C GLN A 20 -8.77 -10.47 -10.19
N GLY A 21 -9.26 -9.31 -10.64
CA GLY A 21 -10.39 -9.20 -11.56
C GLY A 21 -11.72 -9.01 -10.81
N ASP A 22 -11.69 -8.78 -9.50
CA ASP A 22 -12.89 -8.39 -8.76
C ASP A 22 -13.43 -7.06 -9.30
N PRO A 23 -14.76 -6.86 -9.32
CA PRO A 23 -15.40 -5.62 -9.77
C PRO A 23 -15.26 -4.51 -8.72
N ILE A 24 -14.04 -4.11 -8.42
CA ILE A 24 -13.73 -2.97 -7.57
C ILE A 24 -13.88 -1.70 -8.39
N SER A 25 -14.72 -0.76 -7.92
CA SER A 25 -14.87 0.51 -8.62
C SER A 25 -13.61 1.36 -8.51
N LYS A 26 -13.26 2.04 -9.60
CA LYS A 26 -12.13 2.99 -9.65
C LYS A 26 -12.27 4.07 -8.57
N ASP A 27 -13.50 4.55 -8.34
CA ASP A 27 -13.81 5.54 -7.30
C ASP A 27 -13.46 5.05 -5.90
N LEU A 28 -13.72 3.77 -5.60
CA LEU A 28 -13.39 3.18 -4.30
C LEU A 28 -11.88 3.11 -4.08
N LEU A 29 -11.12 2.73 -5.11
CA LEU A 29 -9.66 2.71 -5.08
C LEU A 29 -9.06 4.11 -4.90
N CYS A 30 -9.55 5.09 -5.65
CA CYS A 30 -9.13 6.48 -5.52
C CYS A 30 -9.44 7.03 -4.11
N THR A 31 -10.63 6.74 -3.58
CA THR A 31 -11.02 7.16 -2.23
C THR A 31 -10.12 6.54 -1.17
N ALA A 32 -9.78 5.25 -1.31
CA ALA A 32 -8.85 4.57 -0.41
C ALA A 32 -7.45 5.20 -0.49
N ALA A 33 -6.97 5.53 -1.69
CA ALA A 33 -5.67 6.20 -1.86
C ALA A 33 -5.63 7.58 -1.21
N VAL A 34 -6.69 8.39 -1.35
CA VAL A 34 -6.80 9.70 -0.67
C VAL A 34 -6.75 9.54 0.85
N ARG A 35 -7.44 8.55 1.42
CA ARG A 35 -7.41 8.30 2.87
C ARG A 35 -6.01 7.97 3.38
N VAL A 36 -5.21 7.27 2.58
CA VAL A 36 -3.82 6.96 2.88
C VAL A 36 -2.93 8.19 2.80
N ILE A 37 -3.16 9.09 1.84
CA ILE A 37 -2.44 10.38 1.76
C ILE A 37 -2.74 11.24 2.99
N ASP A 38 -4.00 11.28 3.42
CA ASP A 38 -4.42 12.02 4.62
C ASP A 38 -3.86 11.40 5.90
N ASN A 39 -3.66 10.07 5.92
CA ASN A 39 -3.24 9.30 7.09
C ASN A 39 -2.13 8.30 6.72
N PRO A 40 -0.92 8.79 6.41
CA PRO A 40 0.16 7.93 5.92
C PRO A 40 0.71 7.03 7.04
N PRO A 41 1.42 5.93 6.67
CA PRO A 41 2.22 5.14 7.60
C PRO A 41 3.15 6.02 8.43
N ARG A 42 3.38 5.63 9.70
CA ARG A 42 4.26 6.38 10.60
C ARG A 42 5.74 6.16 10.29
N ASP A 43 6.07 4.99 9.78
CA ASP A 43 7.43 4.66 9.38
C ASP A 43 7.83 5.45 8.11
N GLY A 44 9.04 6.02 8.11
CA GLY A 44 9.50 6.89 7.03
C GLY A 44 9.73 6.15 5.70
N ILE A 45 10.14 4.88 5.75
CA ILE A 45 10.33 4.04 4.56
C ILE A 45 8.95 3.68 4.00
N LEU A 46 8.04 3.20 4.86
CA LEU A 46 6.67 2.87 4.44
C LEU A 46 5.92 4.08 3.91
N ARG A 47 6.12 5.27 4.50
CA ARG A 47 5.53 6.51 3.98
C ARG A 47 5.97 6.82 2.55
N SER A 48 7.26 6.72 2.26
CA SER A 48 7.78 6.95 0.90
C SER A 48 7.26 5.90 -0.09
N LEU A 49 7.18 4.64 0.33
CA LEU A 49 6.66 3.57 -0.51
C LEU A 49 5.15 3.72 -0.77
N VAL A 50 4.38 4.16 0.23
CA VAL A 50 2.93 4.31 0.08
C VAL A 50 2.57 5.43 -0.89
N ASP A 51 3.40 6.48 -1.00
CA ASP A 51 3.21 7.54 -1.99
C ASP A 51 3.30 6.97 -3.42
N HIS A 52 4.24 6.04 -3.66
CA HIS A 52 4.34 5.34 -4.94
C HIS A 52 3.14 4.42 -5.21
N VAL A 53 2.60 3.77 -4.17
CA VAL A 53 1.37 2.97 -4.28
C VAL A 53 0.20 3.86 -4.67
N CYS A 54 -0.01 4.99 -3.98
CA CYS A 54 -1.08 5.93 -4.28
C CYS A 54 -0.97 6.47 -5.71
N GLN A 55 0.23 6.85 -6.14
CA GLN A 55 0.46 7.29 -7.51
C GLN A 55 0.12 6.20 -8.55
N ALA A 56 0.55 4.96 -8.32
CA ALA A 56 0.23 3.85 -9.23
C ALA A 56 -1.26 3.53 -9.28
N VAL A 57 -1.97 3.66 -8.15
CA VAL A 57 -3.43 3.51 -8.10
C VAL A 57 -4.12 4.59 -8.93
N PHE A 58 -3.71 5.86 -8.79
CA PHE A 58 -4.25 6.94 -9.63
C PHE A 58 -3.93 6.74 -11.10
N ASP A 59 -2.71 6.33 -11.42
CA ASP A 59 -2.30 6.11 -12.80
C ASP A 59 -3.10 4.98 -13.44
N TRP A 60 -3.34 3.90 -12.70
CA TRP A 60 -4.13 2.76 -13.17
C TRP A 60 -5.61 3.12 -13.34
N THR A 61 -6.20 3.81 -12.37
CA THR A 61 -7.63 4.16 -12.39
C THR A 61 -7.93 5.23 -13.46
N CYS A 62 -7.14 6.31 -13.53
CA CYS A 62 -7.41 7.46 -14.39
C CYS A 62 -6.97 7.25 -15.85
N PHE A 63 -5.87 6.53 -16.09
CA PHE A 63 -5.25 6.45 -17.42
C PHE A 63 -5.18 5.03 -17.99
N ASP A 64 -5.84 4.07 -17.34
CA ASP A 64 -5.72 2.64 -17.67
C ASP A 64 -4.25 2.20 -17.67
N GLY A 65 -3.51 2.71 -16.67
CA GLY A 65 -2.07 2.52 -16.53
C GLY A 65 -1.65 1.05 -16.47
N SER A 66 -0.34 0.80 -16.53
CA SER A 66 0.18 -0.56 -16.52
C SER A 66 -0.17 -1.30 -15.23
N ARG A 67 -0.98 -2.35 -15.36
CA ARG A 67 -1.28 -3.31 -14.30
C ARG A 67 -0.01 -3.85 -13.63
N ALA A 68 1.02 -4.17 -14.41
CA ALA A 68 2.29 -4.68 -13.91
C ALA A 68 3.02 -3.66 -13.01
N ARG A 69 2.83 -2.36 -13.27
CA ARG A 69 3.38 -1.32 -12.41
C ARG A 69 2.67 -1.28 -11.06
N LEU A 70 1.34 -1.42 -11.04
CA LEU A 70 0.57 -1.47 -9.79
C LEU A 70 0.92 -2.71 -8.97
N GLU A 71 1.04 -3.87 -9.61
CA GLU A 71 1.51 -5.12 -8.97
C GLU A 71 2.89 -4.94 -8.33
N GLY A 72 3.87 -4.43 -9.08
CA GLY A 72 5.24 -4.27 -8.60
C GLY A 72 5.37 -3.33 -7.39
N VAL A 73 4.62 -2.23 -7.35
CA VAL A 73 4.69 -1.32 -6.19
C VAL A 73 3.99 -1.88 -4.95
N ILE A 74 2.91 -2.65 -5.12
CA ILE A 74 2.22 -3.33 -4.02
C ILE A 74 3.13 -4.39 -3.40
N GLU A 75 3.75 -5.23 -4.24
CA GLU A 75 4.69 -6.25 -3.78
C GLU A 75 5.90 -5.63 -3.07
N GLY A 76 6.46 -4.55 -3.62
CA GLY A 76 7.56 -3.81 -3.00
C GLY A 76 7.21 -3.24 -1.64
N TYR A 77 6.01 -2.67 -1.49
CA TYR A 77 5.51 -2.19 -0.20
C TYR A 77 5.38 -3.34 0.82
N GLN A 78 4.74 -4.45 0.42
CA GLN A 78 4.50 -5.59 1.31
C GLN A 78 5.79 -6.26 1.78
N MET A 79 6.78 -6.36 0.90
CA MET A 79 8.09 -6.90 1.24
C MET A 79 8.83 -6.00 2.25
N ALA A 80 8.77 -4.68 2.05
CA ALA A 80 9.35 -3.73 2.99
C ALA A 80 8.66 -3.76 4.36
N ALA A 81 7.32 -3.77 4.38
CA ALA A 81 6.54 -3.88 5.61
C ALA A 81 6.87 -5.17 6.38
N SER A 82 6.93 -6.32 5.69
CA SER A 82 7.29 -7.59 6.31
C SER A 82 8.71 -7.60 6.89
N THR A 83 9.66 -6.95 6.19
CA THR A 83 11.05 -6.86 6.64
C THR A 83 11.18 -5.99 7.89
N LEU A 84 10.50 -4.85 7.92
CA LEU A 84 10.49 -3.94 9.07
C LEU A 84 9.80 -4.56 10.29
N GLU A 85 8.69 -5.27 10.09
CA GLU A 85 8.01 -5.99 11.18
C GLU A 85 8.94 -7.06 11.79
N PHE A 86 9.67 -7.79 10.94
CA PHE A 86 10.60 -8.82 11.40
C PHE A 86 11.77 -8.21 12.20
N ASP A 87 12.34 -7.10 11.75
CA ASP A 87 13.41 -6.39 12.46
C ASP A 87 12.93 -5.85 13.83
N GLU A 88 11.73 -5.28 13.88
CA GLU A 88 11.15 -4.78 15.13
C GLU A 88 10.90 -5.93 16.14
N ARG A 89 10.44 -7.09 15.66
CA ARG A 89 10.23 -8.28 16.50
C ARG A 89 11.55 -8.86 17.01
N LEU A 90 12.58 -8.90 16.17
CA LEU A 90 13.93 -9.31 16.59
C LEU A 90 14.51 -8.37 17.64
N ASN A 91 14.36 -7.06 17.46
CA ASN A 91 14.85 -6.07 18.43
C ASN A 91 14.14 -6.19 19.78
N LYS A 92 12.84 -6.52 19.80
CA LYS A 92 12.08 -6.79 21.05
C LYS A 92 12.51 -8.06 21.79
N LEU A 93 13.10 -9.05 21.11
CA LEU A 93 13.61 -10.27 21.74
C LEU A 93 15.02 -10.11 22.32
N ARG A 94 15.73 -9.05 21.94
CA ARG A 94 17.10 -8.76 22.38
C ARG A 94 17.18 -7.81 23.59
N HIS A 95 16.04 -7.28 24.04
CA HIS A 95 15.88 -6.36 25.17
C HIS A 95 14.93 -6.94 26.21
#